data_AF-A0A7J4M7E3-F1
#
_entry.id   AF-A0A7J4M7E3-F1
#
_cell.length_a   1.000
_cell.length_b   1.000
_cell.length_c   1.000
_cell.angle_alpha   90.00
_cell.angle_beta   90.00
_cell.angle_gamma   90.00
#
_symmetry.space_group_name_H-M   'P 1'
#
loop_
_entity.id
_entity.type
_entity.pdbx_description
1 polymer ?
#
loop_
_entity_poly.entity_id
_entity_poly.type
_entity_poly.pdbx_seq_one_letter_code
_entity_poly.pdbx_strand_id
1 'polypeptide(L)' 'MGKVILKNAIQRQPGHLYYIDAKGNVCEAKMARGGKKKKKVAKKPVKKKAVKKKR' A
#
# COMPACT_ATOMS: atom_id res chain seq x y z
N MET A 1 -6.55 22.46 -23.23
CA MET A 1 -7.58 21.85 -22.34
C MET A 1 -7.42 20.34 -22.39
N GLY A 2 -7.38 19.66 -21.25
CA GLY A 2 -7.28 18.19 -21.22
C GLY A 2 -8.58 17.52 -21.67
N LYS A 3 -8.47 16.43 -22.43
CA LYS A 3 -9.61 15.60 -22.87
C LYS A 3 -9.68 14.33 -22.04
N VAL A 4 -10.86 13.98 -21.53
CA VAL A 4 -11.09 12.69 -20.86
C VAL A 4 -11.09 11.59 -21.92
N ILE A 5 -10.13 10.68 -21.86
CA ILE A 5 -9.98 9.59 -22.85
C ILE A 5 -10.85 8.38 -22.48
N LEU A 6 -10.96 8.07 -21.19
CA LEU A 6 -11.68 6.89 -20.70
C LEU A 6 -12.42 7.22 -19.39
N LYS A 7 -13.70 6.87 -19.34
CA LYS A 7 -14.50 6.91 -18.11
C LYS A 7 -14.55 5.51 -17.51
N ASN A 8 -14.62 5.42 -16.17
CA ASN A 8 -14.80 4.15 -15.44
C ASN A 8 -13.73 3.09 -15.75
N ALA A 9 -12.47 3.49 -15.89
CA ALA A 9 -11.36 2.58 -16.19
C ALA A 9 -11.17 1.44 -15.17
N ILE A 10 -11.70 1.59 -13.94
CA ILE A 10 -11.65 0.57 -12.89
C ILE A 10 -12.97 0.50 -12.13
N GLN A 11 -13.29 -0.70 -11.63
CA GLN A 11 -14.34 -0.90 -10.63
C GLN A 11 -13.75 -0.72 -9.23
N ARG A 12 -14.27 0.24 -8.47
CA ARG A 12 -13.77 0.55 -7.13
C ARG A 12 -14.49 -0.27 -6.07
N GLN A 13 -13.72 -0.96 -5.24
CA GLN A 13 -14.25 -1.72 -4.12
C GLN A 13 -14.42 -0.82 -2.88
N PRO A 14 -15.51 -1.01 -2.11
CA PRO A 14 -15.72 -0.25 -0.90
C PRO A 14 -14.64 -0.57 0.13
N GLY A 15 -14.06 0.45 0.77
CA GLY A 15 -13.02 0.26 1.79
C GLY A 15 -11.58 0.28 1.27
N HIS A 16 -11.38 0.57 -0.01
CA HIS A 16 -10.07 0.66 -0.64
C HIS A 16 -9.77 2.08 -1.14
N LEU A 17 -8.49 2.46 -1.07
CA LEU A 17 -7.94 3.70 -1.61
C LEU A 17 -7.33 3.39 -2.97
N TYR A 18 -7.70 4.19 -3.97
CA TYR A 18 -7.17 4.08 -5.33
C TYR A 18 -6.36 5.34 -5.66
N TYR A 19 -5.13 5.16 -6.13
CA TYR A 19 -4.22 6.26 -6.49
C TYR A 19 -3.39 5.91 -7.72
N ILE A 20 -2.78 6.93 -8.32
CA ILE A 20 -1.87 6.77 -9.47
C ILE A 20 -0.44 6.92 -8.97
N ASP A 21 0.42 5.96 -9.29
CA ASP A 21 1.84 6.05 -8.95
C ASP A 21 2.62 6.91 -9.97
N ALA A 22 3.90 7.18 -9.68
CA ALA A 22 4.75 7.96 -10.58
C ALA A 22 4.95 7.32 -11.97
N LYS A 23 4.66 6.01 -12.12
CA LYS A 23 4.73 5.28 -13.39
C LYS A 23 3.39 5.30 -14.15
N GLY A 24 2.35 5.91 -13.58
CA GLY A 24 1.02 5.99 -14.19
C GLY A 24 0.13 4.78 -13.93
N ASN A 25 0.50 3.87 -13.03
CA ASN A 25 -0.32 2.71 -12.69
C ASN A 25 -1.40 3.06 -11.68
N VAL A 26 -2.55 2.40 -11.79
CA VAL A 26 -3.62 2.49 -10.79
C VAL A 26 -3.36 1.45 -9.70
N CYS A 27 -3.10 1.92 -8.48
CA CYS A 27 -2.80 1.08 -7.33
C CYS A 27 -3.98 1.03 -6.35
N GLU A 28 -4.14 -0.10 -5.66
CA GLU A 28 -5.18 -0.34 -4.65
C GLU A 28 -4.58 -0.58 -3.27
N ALA A 29 -5.08 0.12 -2.24
CA ALA A 29 -4.66 -0.07 -0.85
C ALA A 29 -5.86 -0.19 0.10
N LYS A 30 -5.85 -1.19 1.00
CA LYS A 30 -6.92 -1.36 1.99
C LYS A 30 -6.88 -0.23 3.02
N MET A 31 -7.98 0.52 3.16
CA MET A 31 -8.04 1.67 4.07
C MET A 31 -8.03 1.22 5.53
N ALA A 32 -7.18 1.84 6.33
CA ALA A 32 -7.25 1.73 7.78
C ALA A 32 -8.40 2.62 8.29
N ARG A 33 -9.64 2.14 8.16
CA ARG A 33 -10.79 2.80 8.78
C ARG A 33 -10.59 2.84 10.29
N GLY A 34 -10.77 4.00 10.90
CA GLY A 34 -10.63 4.21 12.34
C GLY A 34 -11.72 3.45 13.10
N GLY A 35 -11.46 2.21 13.44
CA GLY A 35 -12.36 1.34 14.20
C GLY A 35 -11.53 0.34 14.98
N LYS A 36 -11.47 0.56 16.30
CA LYS A 36 -10.60 -0.13 17.29
C LYS A 36 -9.09 0.07 17.04
N LYS A 37 -8.42 0.64 18.05
CA LYS A 37 -6.95 0.69 18.12
C LYS A 37 -6.42 -0.73 17.92
N LYS A 38 -5.75 -1.01 16.80
CA LYS A 38 -4.97 -2.23 16.65
C LYS A 38 -3.96 -2.23 17.80
N LYS A 39 -4.08 -3.17 18.75
CA LYS A 39 -2.99 -3.46 19.69
C LYS A 39 -1.75 -3.65 18.83
N LYS A 40 -0.65 -2.95 19.15
CA LYS A 40 0.64 -3.16 18.49
C LYS A 40 0.92 -4.65 18.54
N VAL A 41 0.76 -5.35 17.42
CA VAL A 41 1.33 -6.69 17.29
C VAL A 41 2.82 -6.43 17.34
N ALA A 42 3.46 -6.79 18.45
CA ALA A 42 4.91 -6.70 18.59
C ALA A 42 5.49 -7.42 17.37
N LYS A 43 6.09 -6.65 16.45
CA LYS A 43 6.82 -7.23 15.33
C LYS A 43 7.89 -8.10 15.98
N LYS A 44 7.80 -9.43 15.83
CA LYS A 44 8.89 -10.32 16.23
C LYS A 44 10.15 -9.75 15.58
N PRO A 45 11.22 -9.45 16.34
CA PRO A 45 12.43 -8.91 15.76
C PRO A 45 12.94 -9.94 14.76
N VAL A 46 12.91 -9.59 13.47
CA VAL A 46 13.61 -10.36 12.46
C VAL A 46 15.08 -10.23 12.85
N LYS A 47 15.65 -11.34 13.36
CA LYS A 47 17.08 -11.42 13.70
C LYS A 47 17.85 -10.93 12.48
N LYS A 48 18.49 -9.76 12.58
CA LYS A 48 19.49 -9.33 11.60
C LYS A 48 20.51 -10.45 11.52
N LYS A 49 20.53 -11.22 10.42
CA LYS A 49 21.65 -12.12 10.13
C LYS A 49 22.86 -11.22 9.91
N ALA A 50 23.72 -11.14 10.94
CA ALA A 50 24.99 -10.47 10.82
C ALA A 50 25.82 -11.20 9.76
N VAL A 51 26.13 -10.52 8.66
CA VAL A 51 27.12 -11.00 7.69
C VAL A 51 28.46 -10.94 8.41
N LYS A 52 29.00 -12.11 8.79
CA LYS A 52 30.36 -12.21 9.31
C LYS A 52 31.33 -11.85 8.18
N LYS A 53 31.91 -10.64 8.23
CA LYS A 53 33.06 -10.30 7.40
C LYS A 53 34.25 -11.11 7.94
N LYS A 54 34.68 -12.12 7.18
CA LYS A 54 35.85 -12.95 7.47
C LYS A 54 37.10 -12.08 7.26
N ARG A 55 38.13 -12.38 8.06
CA ARG A 55 39.41 -11.67 8.25
C ARG A 55 40.05 -11.18 6.96
#